data_AF-A0A8T0G1S0-F1
#
_entry.id   AF-A0A8T0G1S0-F1
#
_cell.length_a   1.000
_cell.length_b   1.000
_cell.length_c   1.000
_cell.angle_alpha   90.00
_cell.angle_beta   90.00
_cell.angle_gamma   90.00
#
_symmetry.space_group_name_H-M   'P 1'
#
loop_
_entity.id
_entity.type
_entity.pdbx_description
1 polymer ?
#
loop_
_entity_poly.entity_id
_entity_poly.type
_entity_poly.pdbx_seq_one_letter_code
_entity_poly.pdbx_strand_id
1 'polypeptide(L)'
;MATKWGVVSAGKICHDFVTAVQSIPEGGQHEFVAIAARSLASAKEFASNHNIPKAYGSYEELAKDPDVEVVYIGTVASHHFAVGKLMLENGKHVLMEKPFALNLKQAKMLIEIARRENRFLMEAVWSRFFPAYKLLMELIEKGTIGDVVHVNVKFGVDITMNSSLLYSNNRTANIASNALAEFPNDLVITGTKGHIRIPNPFWCPTTVITDENKYEFPLPETINPCNFTNSSGLRFEAMEVRECLKKGALGKVKNPF
;
A
#
# COMPACT_ATOMS: atom_id res chain seq x y z
N MET A 1 2.43 20.80 -10.24
CA MET A 1 1.34 21.01 -9.26
C MET A 1 1.36 19.87 -8.26
N ALA A 2 0.88 20.13 -7.03
CA ALA A 2 0.70 19.12 -5.99
C ALA A 2 -0.34 18.09 -6.40
N THR A 3 -0.20 16.84 -5.95
CA THR A 3 -1.27 15.84 -6.02
C THR A 3 -2.26 16.11 -4.91
N LYS A 4 -3.54 16.36 -5.25
CA LYS A 4 -4.58 16.71 -4.27
C LYS A 4 -5.34 15.49 -3.78
N TRP A 5 -5.13 15.14 -2.51
CA TRP A 5 -5.66 13.96 -1.86
C TRP A 5 -6.94 14.23 -1.10
N GLY A 6 -7.92 13.34 -1.29
CA GLY A 6 -9.03 13.12 -0.38
C GLY A 6 -8.76 11.90 0.51
N VAL A 7 -9.10 11.99 1.78
CA VAL A 7 -9.02 10.85 2.71
C VAL A 7 -10.42 10.29 2.93
N VAL A 8 -10.56 8.98 2.86
CA VAL A 8 -11.82 8.28 3.08
C VAL A 8 -11.68 7.41 4.32
N SER A 9 -12.45 7.73 5.37
CA SER A 9 -12.36 7.21 6.75
C SER A 9 -11.40 7.99 7.64
N ALA A 10 -11.75 8.10 8.92
CA ALA A 10 -10.93 8.66 10.00
C ALA A 10 -10.28 7.54 10.84
N GLY A 11 -9.90 6.43 10.19
CA GLY A 11 -9.31 5.26 10.85
C GLY A 11 -7.81 5.42 11.13
N LYS A 12 -7.25 4.50 11.93
CA LYS A 12 -5.83 4.47 12.28
C LYS A 12 -4.90 4.43 11.06
N ILE A 13 -5.24 3.65 10.04
CA ILE A 13 -4.42 3.56 8.83
C ILE A 13 -4.45 4.86 8.01
N CYS A 14 -5.59 5.57 7.98
CA CYS A 14 -5.66 6.90 7.39
C CYS A 14 -4.80 7.91 8.13
N HIS A 15 -4.79 7.88 9.47
CA HIS A 15 -3.89 8.70 10.27
C HIS A 15 -2.43 8.44 9.90
N ASP A 16 -2.03 7.17 9.86
CA ASP A 16 -0.67 6.75 9.52
C ASP A 16 -0.28 7.17 8.10
N PHE A 17 -1.16 6.99 7.12
CA PHE A 17 -0.93 7.40 5.74
C PHE A 17 -0.72 8.90 5.63
N VAL A 18 -1.62 9.71 6.22
CA VAL A 18 -1.51 11.17 6.19
C VAL A 18 -0.23 11.63 6.88
N THR A 19 0.06 11.10 8.06
CA THR A 19 1.29 11.38 8.83
C THR A 19 2.56 11.02 8.04
N ALA A 20 2.60 9.86 7.39
CA ALA A 20 3.73 9.43 6.58
C ALA A 20 3.93 10.32 5.36
N VAL A 21 2.86 10.65 4.64
CA VAL A 21 2.92 11.48 3.42
C VAL A 21 3.28 12.94 3.75
N GLN A 22 2.78 13.49 4.85
CA GLN A 22 3.11 14.85 5.31
C GLN A 22 4.58 15.00 5.72
N SER A 23 5.28 13.90 6.01
CA SER A 23 6.72 13.90 6.34
C SER A 23 7.63 13.85 5.11
N ILE A 24 7.08 13.93 3.89
CA ILE A 24 7.88 14.03 2.67
C ILE A 24 8.50 15.45 2.61
N PRO A 25 9.84 15.60 2.62
CA PRO A 25 10.50 16.91 2.78
C PRO A 25 10.30 17.91 1.63
N GLU A 26 9.80 17.47 0.47
CA GLU A 26 9.77 18.30 -0.75
C GLU A 26 8.44 19.03 -0.96
N GLY A 27 8.41 20.31 -0.56
CA GLY A 27 7.84 21.41 -1.35
C GLY A 27 6.38 21.31 -1.85
N GLY A 28 5.47 20.67 -1.11
CA GLY A 28 4.06 20.60 -1.50
C GLY A 28 3.79 19.69 -2.69
N GLN A 29 4.51 18.56 -2.80
CA GLN A 29 4.21 17.55 -3.83
C GLN A 29 2.89 16.82 -3.59
N HIS A 30 2.47 16.71 -2.34
CA HIS A 30 1.23 16.07 -1.89
C HIS A 30 0.48 17.04 -0.98
N GLU A 31 -0.81 17.21 -1.21
CA GLU A 31 -1.67 18.07 -0.42
C GLU A 31 -2.95 17.32 -0.05
N PHE A 32 -3.27 17.22 1.24
CA PHE A 32 -4.55 16.69 1.69
C PHE A 32 -5.57 17.82 1.75
N VAL A 33 -6.53 17.81 0.83
CA VAL A 33 -7.49 18.92 0.66
C VAL A 33 -8.84 18.63 1.33
N ALA A 34 -9.18 17.36 1.53
CA ALA A 34 -10.44 16.97 2.13
C ALA A 34 -10.39 15.59 2.81
N ILE A 35 -11.26 15.39 3.80
CA ILE A 35 -11.51 14.12 4.49
C ILE A 35 -13.02 13.88 4.55
N ALA A 36 -13.45 12.63 4.37
CA ALA A 36 -14.79 12.20 4.73
C ALA A 36 -14.77 11.03 5.72
N ALA A 37 -15.73 11.05 6.64
CA ALA A 37 -16.04 9.92 7.51
C ALA A 37 -17.56 9.69 7.51
N ARG A 38 -18.03 8.64 8.19
CA ARG A 38 -19.46 8.34 8.34
C ARG A 38 -20.21 9.32 9.26
N SER A 39 -19.47 10.18 9.97
CA SER A 39 -20.03 11.26 10.77
C SER A 39 -19.19 12.52 10.55
N LEU A 40 -19.86 13.66 10.45
CA LEU A 40 -19.17 14.95 10.30
C LEU A 40 -18.26 15.26 11.50
N ALA A 41 -18.65 14.82 12.70
CA ALA A 41 -17.86 15.01 13.91
C ALA A 41 -16.48 14.33 13.80
N SER A 42 -16.44 13.05 13.44
CA SER A 42 -15.17 12.32 13.28
C SER A 42 -14.32 12.88 12.12
N ALA A 43 -14.97 13.33 11.03
CA ALA A 43 -14.24 13.96 9.93
C ALA A 43 -13.60 15.29 10.36
N LYS A 44 -14.31 16.12 11.13
CA LYS A 44 -13.79 17.41 11.65
C LYS A 44 -12.66 17.21 12.65
N GLU A 45 -12.77 16.23 13.53
CA GLU A 45 -11.71 15.87 14.47
C GLU A 45 -10.43 15.44 13.72
N PHE A 46 -10.57 14.52 12.76
CA PHE A 46 -9.46 14.08 11.92
C PHE A 46 -8.85 15.23 11.13
N ALA A 47 -9.69 16.08 10.51
CA ALA A 47 -9.26 17.26 9.77
C ALA A 47 -8.44 18.21 10.64
N SER A 48 -8.89 18.48 11.86
CA SER A 48 -8.17 19.33 12.82
C SER A 48 -6.80 18.74 13.19
N ASN A 49 -6.72 17.44 13.45
CA ASN A 49 -5.48 16.78 13.86
C ASN A 49 -4.41 16.75 12.75
N HIS A 50 -4.84 16.81 11.49
CA HIS A 50 -3.97 16.71 10.32
C HIS A 50 -3.87 18.00 9.49
N ASN A 51 -4.50 19.08 9.92
CA ASN A 51 -4.59 20.35 9.19
C ASN A 51 -5.17 20.20 7.77
N ILE A 52 -6.25 19.42 7.63
CA ILE A 52 -6.97 19.23 6.36
C ILE A 52 -8.11 20.26 6.30
N PRO A 53 -8.23 21.07 5.23
CA PRO A 53 -9.11 22.24 5.24
C PRO A 53 -10.60 21.92 5.13
N LYS A 54 -10.98 20.78 4.53
CA LYS A 54 -12.39 20.40 4.36
C LYS A 54 -12.70 19.06 5.02
N ALA A 55 -13.87 18.97 5.66
CA ALA A 55 -14.35 17.77 6.32
C ALA A 55 -15.82 17.50 5.96
N TYR A 56 -16.12 16.27 5.54
CA TYR A 56 -17.43 15.84 5.08
C TYR A 56 -18.01 14.70 5.94
N GLY A 57 -19.34 14.70 6.09
CA GLY A 57 -20.06 13.69 6.86
C GLY A 57 -20.48 12.46 6.05
N SER A 58 -20.22 12.47 4.74
CA SER A 58 -20.51 11.37 3.82
C SER A 58 -19.41 11.22 2.76
N TYR A 59 -19.28 10.01 2.21
CA TYR A 59 -18.30 9.74 1.15
C TYR A 59 -18.75 10.34 -0.19
N GLU A 60 -20.06 10.52 -0.38
CA GLU A 60 -20.67 11.12 -1.57
C GLU A 60 -20.33 12.60 -1.70
N GLU A 61 -20.26 13.34 -0.59
CA GLU A 61 -19.81 14.73 -0.59
C GLU A 61 -18.34 14.85 -1.05
N LEU A 62 -17.45 14.01 -0.52
CA LEU A 62 -16.04 13.98 -0.94
C LEU A 62 -15.90 13.55 -2.41
N ALA A 63 -16.67 12.56 -2.85
CA ALA A 63 -16.68 12.11 -4.23
C ALA A 63 -17.04 13.23 -5.22
N LYS A 64 -17.84 14.22 -4.78
CA LYS A 64 -18.25 15.38 -5.59
C LYS A 64 -17.33 16.59 -5.46
N ASP A 65 -16.39 16.61 -4.52
CA ASP A 65 -15.50 17.76 -4.31
C ASP A 65 -14.57 17.94 -5.52
N PRO A 66 -14.67 19.04 -6.30
CA PRO A 66 -13.85 19.24 -7.50
C PRO A 66 -12.36 19.42 -7.18
N ASP A 67 -11.98 19.75 -5.94
CA ASP A 67 -10.58 19.91 -5.55
C ASP A 67 -9.86 18.58 -5.31
N VAL A 68 -10.60 17.49 -5.09
CA VAL A 68 -10.02 16.16 -4.85
C VAL A 68 -9.69 15.48 -6.17
N GLU A 69 -8.41 15.16 -6.39
CA GLU A 69 -7.91 14.47 -7.58
C GLU A 69 -7.86 12.95 -7.37
N VAL A 70 -7.25 12.54 -6.26
CA VAL A 70 -7.05 11.14 -5.86
C VAL A 70 -7.57 10.93 -4.44
N VAL A 71 -8.14 9.77 -4.16
CA VAL A 71 -8.56 9.40 -2.81
C VAL A 71 -7.72 8.25 -2.27
N TYR A 72 -7.40 8.32 -0.99
CA TYR A 72 -6.93 7.19 -0.20
C TYR A 72 -8.09 6.56 0.57
N ILE A 73 -8.42 5.31 0.25
CA ILE A 73 -9.51 4.55 0.87
C ILE A 73 -8.96 3.64 1.95
N GLY A 74 -9.05 4.09 3.21
CA GLY A 74 -8.67 3.33 4.42
C GLY A 74 -9.88 2.91 5.25
N THR A 75 -10.95 2.47 4.59
CA THR A 75 -12.11 1.87 5.27
C THR A 75 -11.81 0.42 5.67
N VAL A 76 -12.76 -0.27 6.29
CA VAL A 76 -12.64 -1.73 6.48
C VAL A 76 -12.90 -2.45 5.15
N ALA A 77 -12.26 -3.60 4.93
CA ALA A 77 -12.29 -4.33 3.66
C ALA A 77 -13.70 -4.60 3.09
N SER A 78 -14.70 -4.78 3.95
CA SER A 78 -16.10 -4.96 3.54
C SER A 78 -16.72 -3.76 2.82
N HIS A 79 -16.15 -2.57 2.99
CA HIS A 79 -16.64 -1.32 2.38
C HIS A 79 -15.80 -0.89 1.18
N HIS A 80 -14.63 -1.49 0.94
CA HIS A 80 -13.72 -1.14 -0.16
C HIS A 80 -14.43 -1.11 -1.51
N PHE A 81 -15.21 -2.15 -1.83
CA PHE A 81 -15.89 -2.24 -3.11
C PHE A 81 -16.89 -1.10 -3.34
N ALA A 82 -17.79 -0.86 -2.38
CA ALA A 82 -18.83 0.14 -2.52
C ALA A 82 -18.25 1.55 -2.62
N VAL A 83 -17.26 1.87 -1.79
CA VAL A 83 -16.64 3.20 -1.75
C VAL A 83 -15.69 3.41 -2.93
N GLY A 84 -14.90 2.39 -3.30
CA GLY A 84 -14.05 2.44 -4.49
C GLY A 84 -14.86 2.67 -5.76
N LYS A 85 -15.99 1.97 -5.93
CA LYS A 85 -16.93 2.20 -7.03
C LYS A 85 -17.45 3.64 -7.05
N LEU A 86 -17.94 4.14 -5.90
CA LEU A 86 -18.45 5.51 -5.77
C LEU A 86 -17.41 6.54 -6.22
N MET A 87 -16.16 6.39 -5.75
CA MET A 87 -15.08 7.35 -6.04
C MET A 87 -14.68 7.33 -7.52
N LEU A 88 -14.53 6.13 -8.10
CA LEU A 88 -14.21 5.98 -9.52
C LEU A 88 -15.30 6.55 -10.44
N GLU A 89 -16.57 6.23 -10.16
CA GLU A 89 -17.72 6.73 -10.94
C GLU A 89 -17.93 8.26 -10.82
N ASN A 90 -17.35 8.89 -9.80
CA ASN A 90 -17.31 10.35 -9.65
C ASN A 90 -15.96 10.96 -10.08
N GLY A 91 -15.21 10.25 -10.93
CA GLY A 91 -14.04 10.80 -11.59
C GLY A 91 -12.77 10.89 -10.73
N LYS A 92 -12.73 10.23 -9.56
CA LYS A 92 -11.55 10.22 -8.70
C LYS A 92 -10.57 9.12 -9.07
N HIS A 93 -9.28 9.40 -8.93
CA HIS A 93 -8.25 8.35 -8.85
C HIS A 93 -8.30 7.68 -7.49
N VAL A 94 -7.93 6.40 -7.40
CA VAL A 94 -8.08 5.64 -6.15
C VAL A 94 -6.80 4.88 -5.81
N LEU A 95 -6.26 5.17 -4.62
CA LEU A 95 -5.40 4.28 -3.86
C LEU A 95 -6.24 3.62 -2.77
N MET A 96 -6.38 2.29 -2.80
CA MET A 96 -7.28 1.58 -1.91
C MET A 96 -6.54 0.57 -1.05
N GLU A 97 -6.81 0.59 0.25
CA GLU A 97 -6.20 -0.33 1.21
C GLU A 97 -6.36 -1.79 0.82
N LYS A 98 -5.38 -2.58 1.26
CA LYS A 98 -5.37 -4.03 1.08
C LYS A 98 -6.29 -4.72 2.12
N PRO A 99 -6.93 -5.85 1.78
CA PRO A 99 -7.11 -6.34 0.42
C PRO A 99 -8.05 -5.40 -0.36
N PHE A 100 -7.71 -5.12 -1.61
CA PHE A 100 -8.42 -4.18 -2.48
C PHE A 100 -9.90 -4.49 -2.67
N ALA A 101 -10.26 -5.78 -2.61
CA ALA A 101 -11.63 -6.26 -2.64
C ALA A 101 -11.73 -7.62 -1.91
N LEU A 102 -12.94 -8.00 -1.47
CA LEU A 102 -13.13 -9.26 -0.74
C LEU A 102 -13.05 -10.51 -1.62
N ASN A 103 -13.21 -10.36 -2.94
CA ASN A 103 -13.18 -11.48 -3.88
C ASN A 103 -12.86 -11.02 -5.30
N LEU A 104 -12.58 -12.01 -6.17
CA LEU A 104 -12.23 -11.80 -7.57
C LEU A 104 -13.31 -11.05 -8.37
N LYS A 105 -14.60 -11.29 -8.09
CA LYS A 105 -15.70 -10.63 -8.81
C LYS A 105 -15.69 -9.13 -8.55
N GLN A 106 -15.60 -8.73 -7.28
CA GLN A 106 -15.51 -7.32 -6.89
C GLN A 106 -14.26 -6.65 -7.47
N ALA A 107 -13.10 -7.33 -7.39
CA ALA A 107 -11.85 -6.82 -7.96
C ALA A 107 -11.98 -6.56 -9.47
N LYS A 108 -12.49 -7.52 -10.24
CA LYS A 108 -12.72 -7.37 -11.70
C LYS A 108 -13.65 -6.19 -12.02
N MET A 109 -14.74 -6.04 -11.29
CA MET A 109 -15.68 -4.94 -11.50
C MET A 109 -15.04 -3.57 -11.24
N LEU A 110 -14.25 -3.41 -10.18
CA LEU A 110 -13.55 -2.15 -9.92
C LEU A 110 -12.54 -1.81 -11.01
N ILE A 111 -11.82 -2.82 -11.50
CA ILE A 111 -10.88 -2.69 -12.63
C ILE A 111 -11.60 -2.22 -13.90
N GLU A 112 -12.75 -2.83 -14.21
CA GLU A 112 -13.58 -2.46 -15.36
C GLU A 112 -14.09 -1.02 -15.23
N ILE A 113 -14.56 -0.61 -14.05
CA ILE A 113 -15.01 0.75 -13.79
C ILE A 113 -13.84 1.73 -13.95
N ALA A 114 -12.67 1.47 -13.35
CA ALA A 114 -11.51 2.33 -13.48
C ALA A 114 -11.08 2.52 -14.95
N ARG A 115 -11.14 1.46 -15.75
CA ARG A 115 -10.89 1.53 -17.21
C ARG A 115 -11.94 2.37 -17.92
N ARG A 116 -13.23 2.12 -17.64
CA ARG A 116 -14.37 2.84 -18.25
C ARG A 116 -14.32 4.34 -17.96
N GLU A 117 -14.05 4.71 -16.71
CA GLU A 117 -13.97 6.10 -16.26
C GLU A 117 -12.60 6.76 -16.54
N ASN A 118 -11.68 6.02 -17.17
CA ASN A 118 -10.30 6.44 -17.44
C ASN A 118 -9.60 6.99 -16.18
N ARG A 119 -9.71 6.27 -15.07
CA ARG A 119 -9.14 6.62 -13.76
C ARG A 119 -8.03 5.66 -13.38
N PHE A 120 -7.03 6.19 -12.67
CA PHE A 120 -6.04 5.38 -11.98
C PHE A 120 -6.66 4.63 -10.80
N LEU A 121 -6.24 3.37 -10.64
CA LEU A 121 -6.65 2.48 -9.58
C LEU A 121 -5.46 1.61 -9.15
N MET A 122 -5.13 1.64 -7.85
CA MET A 122 -4.06 0.83 -7.28
C MET A 122 -4.47 0.27 -5.91
N GLU A 123 -4.12 -0.98 -5.67
CA GLU A 123 -4.14 -1.59 -4.34
C GLU A 123 -2.90 -1.15 -3.55
N ALA A 124 -3.11 -0.71 -2.30
CA ALA A 124 -2.08 -0.26 -1.37
C ALA A 124 -1.28 -1.44 -0.78
N VAL A 125 -0.61 -2.22 -1.64
CA VAL A 125 0.37 -3.24 -1.22
C VAL A 125 1.72 -2.55 -0.98
N TRP A 126 1.72 -1.65 0.01
CA TRP A 126 2.80 -0.72 0.34
C TRP A 126 4.20 -1.35 0.43
N SER A 127 4.31 -2.61 0.91
CA SER A 127 5.57 -3.36 1.02
C SER A 127 6.39 -3.33 -0.26
N ARG A 128 5.74 -3.36 -1.43
CA ARG A 128 6.40 -3.40 -2.73
C ARG A 128 7.21 -2.15 -3.08
N PHE A 129 6.96 -1.04 -2.39
CA PHE A 129 7.60 0.25 -2.67
C PHE A 129 8.73 0.58 -1.69
N PHE A 130 8.98 -0.27 -0.69
CA PHE A 130 10.12 -0.10 0.20
C PHE A 130 11.44 -0.26 -0.58
N PRO A 131 12.46 0.59 -0.32
CA PRO A 131 13.77 0.47 -0.94
C PRO A 131 14.41 -0.92 -0.79
N ALA A 132 14.15 -1.61 0.32
CA ALA A 132 14.59 -2.98 0.54
C ALA A 132 14.03 -3.97 -0.49
N TYR A 133 12.74 -3.86 -0.86
CA TYR A 133 12.15 -4.70 -1.91
C TYR A 133 12.67 -4.33 -3.30
N LYS A 134 12.98 -3.06 -3.55
CA LYS A 134 13.63 -2.65 -4.80
C LYS A 134 15.01 -3.31 -4.93
N LEU A 135 15.85 -3.23 -3.89
CA LEU A 135 17.15 -3.91 -3.89
C LEU A 135 17.02 -5.43 -4.01
N LEU A 136 16.05 -6.04 -3.32
CA LEU A 136 15.77 -7.48 -3.43
C LEU A 136 15.57 -7.89 -4.90
N MET A 137 14.75 -7.16 -5.64
CA MET A 137 14.52 -7.41 -7.06
C MET A 137 15.79 -7.20 -7.89
N GLU A 138 16.55 -6.13 -7.64
CA GLU A 138 17.82 -5.87 -8.35
C GLU A 138 18.85 -6.99 -8.13
N LEU A 139 18.94 -7.56 -6.91
CA LEU A 139 19.84 -8.67 -6.60
C LEU A 139 19.42 -9.97 -7.30
N ILE A 140 18.12 -10.24 -7.38
CA ILE A 140 17.58 -11.38 -8.13
C ILE A 140 17.89 -11.22 -9.63
N GLU A 141 17.64 -10.05 -10.20
CA GLU A 141 17.90 -9.75 -11.62
C GLU A 141 19.40 -9.83 -11.97
N LYS A 142 20.29 -9.44 -11.06
CA LYS A 142 21.74 -9.59 -11.20
C LYS A 142 22.22 -11.05 -11.08
N GLY A 143 21.35 -11.98 -10.70
CA GLY A 143 21.69 -13.38 -10.49
C GLY A 143 22.55 -13.63 -9.25
N THR A 144 22.49 -12.75 -8.24
CA THR A 144 23.28 -12.85 -7.00
C THR A 144 23.13 -14.21 -6.32
N ILE A 145 21.92 -14.79 -6.35
CA ILE A 145 21.63 -16.12 -5.79
C ILE A 145 21.48 -17.22 -6.85
N GLY A 146 21.86 -16.96 -8.11
CA GLY A 146 21.57 -17.85 -9.23
C GLY A 146 20.08 -17.94 -9.54
N ASP A 147 19.62 -19.09 -10.02
CA ASP A 147 18.21 -19.30 -10.35
C ASP A 147 17.39 -19.47 -9.07
N VAL A 148 16.31 -18.71 -8.90
CA VAL A 148 15.40 -18.86 -7.76
C VAL A 148 14.75 -20.25 -7.80
N VAL A 149 14.82 -20.98 -6.69
CA VAL A 149 14.23 -22.33 -6.55
C VAL A 149 13.10 -22.39 -5.52
N HIS A 150 13.21 -21.60 -4.45
CA HIS A 150 12.25 -21.63 -3.35
C HIS A 150 12.05 -20.27 -2.70
N VAL A 151 10.82 -19.99 -2.26
CA VAL A 151 10.47 -18.84 -1.42
C VAL A 151 9.77 -19.34 -0.17
N ASN A 152 10.21 -18.89 1.01
CA ASN A 152 9.56 -19.16 2.28
C ASN A 152 9.12 -17.87 2.94
N VAL A 153 7.85 -17.79 3.36
CA VAL A 153 7.28 -16.61 4.02
C VAL A 153 6.45 -17.06 5.22
N LYS A 154 6.66 -16.42 6.36
CA LYS A 154 5.87 -16.66 7.58
C LYS A 154 5.41 -15.33 8.18
N PHE A 155 4.14 -15.16 8.53
CA PHE A 155 3.61 -13.94 9.17
C PHE A 155 2.36 -14.19 10.03
N GLY A 156 1.91 -13.25 10.86
CA GLY A 156 0.76 -13.47 11.75
C GLY A 156 -0.42 -12.53 11.51
N VAL A 157 -1.27 -12.79 10.50
CA VAL A 157 -2.54 -12.05 10.34
C VAL A 157 -3.76 -12.95 10.28
N ASP A 158 -3.62 -14.18 9.77
CA ASP A 158 -4.69 -15.18 9.78
C ASP A 158 -4.55 -16.10 10.98
N ILE A 159 -5.67 -16.58 11.55
CA ILE A 159 -5.66 -17.46 12.73
C ILE A 159 -4.72 -18.64 12.52
N THR A 160 -4.88 -19.36 11.41
CA THR A 160 -3.95 -20.41 10.96
C THR A 160 -4.13 -20.64 9.46
N MET A 161 -3.03 -20.58 8.70
CA MET A 161 -2.99 -20.87 7.27
C MET A 161 -1.63 -21.48 6.92
N ASN A 162 -1.61 -22.48 6.04
CA ASN A 162 -0.38 -22.94 5.38
C ASN A 162 -0.70 -23.28 3.92
N SER A 163 0.10 -22.74 3.01
CA SER A 163 -0.11 -22.85 1.57
C SER A 163 1.22 -23.12 0.88
N SER A 164 1.23 -24.11 -0.01
CA SER A 164 2.33 -24.38 -0.94
C SER A 164 1.90 -24.07 -2.35
N LEU A 165 2.68 -23.28 -3.06
CA LEU A 165 2.42 -22.87 -4.44
C LEU A 165 3.52 -23.40 -5.35
N LEU A 166 3.12 -24.04 -6.45
CA LEU A 166 4.04 -24.44 -7.52
C LEU A 166 4.02 -23.36 -8.62
N TYR A 167 5.19 -22.86 -8.96
CA TYR A 167 5.44 -21.93 -10.05
C TYR A 167 6.11 -22.67 -11.21
N SER A 168 6.16 -22.01 -12.37
CA SER A 168 6.88 -22.51 -13.54
C SER A 168 8.35 -22.84 -13.22
N ASN A 169 8.93 -23.76 -13.99
CA ASN A 169 10.29 -24.25 -13.84
C ASN A 169 10.55 -24.91 -12.46
N ASN A 170 9.55 -25.65 -11.94
CA ASN A 170 9.63 -26.38 -10.67
C ASN A 170 9.98 -25.52 -9.44
N ARG A 171 9.73 -24.21 -9.51
CA ARG A 171 9.94 -23.30 -8.39
C ARG A 171 8.79 -23.42 -7.41
N THR A 172 9.06 -23.30 -6.13
CA THR A 172 8.04 -23.45 -5.09
C THR A 172 8.01 -22.25 -4.16
N ALA A 173 6.84 -21.95 -3.61
CA ALA A 173 6.71 -21.00 -2.51
C ALA A 173 5.88 -21.60 -1.39
N ASN A 174 6.34 -21.45 -0.16
CA ASN A 174 5.60 -21.83 1.04
C ASN A 174 5.25 -20.57 1.83
N ILE A 175 3.97 -20.44 2.17
CA ILE A 175 3.44 -19.31 2.92
C ILE A 175 2.68 -19.87 4.12
N ALA A 176 3.12 -19.50 5.33
CA ALA A 176 2.40 -19.83 6.55
C ALA A 176 1.94 -18.56 7.25
N SER A 177 0.71 -18.57 7.76
CA SER A 177 0.25 -17.55 8.68
C SER A 177 -0.34 -18.11 9.97
N ASN A 178 -0.07 -17.45 11.09
CA ASN A 178 -0.62 -17.83 12.38
C ASN A 178 -0.74 -16.61 13.30
N ALA A 179 -1.95 -16.30 13.75
CA ALA A 179 -2.23 -15.21 14.69
C ALA A 179 -2.25 -15.68 16.16
N LEU A 180 -2.19 -17.00 16.40
CA LEU A 180 -2.14 -17.61 17.73
C LEU A 180 -0.70 -17.88 18.22
N ALA A 181 0.27 -17.93 17.31
CA ALA A 181 1.67 -18.19 17.59
C ALA A 181 2.56 -17.14 16.92
N GLU A 182 3.62 -16.74 17.62
CA GLU A 182 4.61 -15.82 17.05
C GLU A 182 5.50 -16.55 16.04
N PHE A 183 5.49 -16.08 14.81
CA PHE A 183 6.39 -16.55 13.76
C PHE A 183 7.63 -15.65 13.64
N PRO A 184 8.72 -16.15 13.03
CA PRO A 184 9.90 -15.35 12.75
C PRO A 184 9.63 -14.12 11.89
N ASN A 185 8.49 -14.06 11.20
CA ASN A 185 8.03 -12.88 10.46
C ASN A 185 9.02 -12.42 9.38
N ASP A 186 9.79 -13.35 8.84
CA ASP A 186 10.77 -13.13 7.78
C ASP A 186 10.34 -13.73 6.44
N LEU A 187 11.05 -13.30 5.40
CA LEU A 187 10.96 -13.82 4.05
C LEU A 187 12.35 -14.29 3.63
N VAL A 188 12.44 -15.51 3.10
CA VAL A 188 13.68 -16.09 2.58
C VAL A 188 13.46 -16.52 1.14
N ILE A 189 14.34 -16.08 0.25
CA ILE A 189 14.40 -16.52 -1.15
C ILE A 189 15.68 -17.32 -1.32
N THR A 190 15.54 -18.57 -1.74
CA THR A 190 16.66 -19.47 -2.00
C THR A 190 16.83 -19.64 -3.50
N GLY A 191 18.05 -19.47 -3.97
CA GLY A 191 18.46 -19.76 -5.34
C GLY A 191 19.55 -20.82 -5.38
N THR A 192 19.97 -21.20 -6.59
CA THR A 192 20.98 -22.25 -6.81
C THR A 192 22.39 -21.90 -6.30
N LYS A 193 22.67 -20.62 -5.99
CA LYS A 193 23.99 -20.14 -5.55
C LYS A 193 24.00 -19.49 -4.17
N GLY A 194 22.85 -19.35 -3.51
CA GLY A 194 22.76 -18.67 -2.23
C GLY A 194 21.35 -18.32 -1.82
N HIS A 195 21.20 -17.42 -0.85
CA HIS A 195 19.90 -16.95 -0.39
C HIS A 195 19.87 -15.44 -0.08
N ILE A 196 18.67 -14.87 -0.17
CA ILE A 196 18.38 -13.51 0.31
C ILE A 196 17.32 -13.61 1.39
N ARG A 197 17.54 -12.96 2.52
CA ARG A 197 16.61 -12.88 3.65
C ARG A 197 16.18 -11.43 3.88
N ILE A 198 14.87 -11.24 4.00
CA ILE A 198 14.25 -10.03 4.53
C ILE A 198 13.80 -10.36 5.97
N PRO A 199 14.47 -9.84 7.00
CA PRO A 199 14.13 -10.14 8.39
C PRO A 199 12.80 -9.50 8.81
N ASN A 200 12.31 -9.86 9.99
CA ASN A 200 11.15 -9.26 10.63
C ASN A 200 11.29 -7.72 10.74
N PRO A 201 10.27 -6.93 10.38
CA PRO A 201 9.02 -7.32 9.70
C PRO A 201 9.15 -7.31 8.16
N PHE A 202 9.00 -8.46 7.49
CA PHE A 202 9.17 -8.50 6.03
C PHE A 202 8.13 -7.66 5.27
N TRP A 203 6.96 -7.39 5.86
CA TRP A 203 5.89 -6.61 5.21
C TRP A 203 6.15 -5.10 5.25
N CYS A 204 7.13 -4.61 6.01
CA CYS A 204 7.56 -3.21 5.99
C CYS A 204 9.08 -3.14 6.21
N PRO A 205 9.88 -3.68 5.27
CA PRO A 205 11.25 -4.05 5.55
C PRO A 205 12.22 -2.88 5.43
N THR A 206 13.17 -2.84 6.36
CA THR A 206 14.28 -1.87 6.40
C THR A 206 15.63 -2.55 6.24
N THR A 207 15.67 -3.85 5.96
CA THR A 207 16.90 -4.62 5.86
C THR A 207 16.81 -5.69 4.79
N VAL A 208 17.90 -5.90 4.06
CA VAL A 208 18.10 -7.03 3.15
C VAL A 208 19.41 -7.71 3.53
N ILE A 209 19.41 -9.03 3.66
CA ILE A 209 20.59 -9.83 4.02
C ILE A 209 20.86 -10.82 2.89
N THR A 210 22.10 -10.88 2.42
CA THR A 210 22.62 -11.91 1.52
C THR A 210 23.70 -12.69 2.25
N ASP A 211 24.27 -13.72 1.62
CA ASP A 211 25.40 -14.48 2.19
C ASP A 211 26.63 -13.60 2.48
N GLU A 212 26.80 -12.48 1.76
CA GLU A 212 27.98 -11.62 1.83
C GLU A 212 27.73 -10.25 2.50
N ASN A 213 26.50 -9.73 2.37
CA ASN A 213 26.20 -8.34 2.68
C ASN A 213 24.91 -8.19 3.48
N LYS A 214 24.89 -7.18 4.37
CA LYS A 214 23.69 -6.65 5.03
C LYS A 214 23.47 -5.21 4.56
N TYR A 215 22.28 -4.93 4.02
CA TYR A 215 21.87 -3.62 3.55
C TYR A 215 20.79 -3.07 4.47
N GLU A 216 20.90 -1.81 4.88
CA GLU A 216 19.96 -1.14 5.79
C GLU A 216 19.36 0.10 5.15
N PHE A 217 18.06 0.27 5.36
CA PHE A 217 17.24 1.34 4.78
C PHE A 217 16.47 2.01 5.93
N PRO A 218 17.11 2.90 6.70
CA PRO A 218 16.48 3.57 7.82
C PRO A 218 15.27 4.37 7.34
N LEU A 219 14.19 4.32 8.12
CA LEU A 219 13.00 5.08 7.79
C LEU A 219 13.09 6.49 8.40
N PRO A 220 12.75 7.53 7.62
CA PRO A 220 12.59 8.87 8.15
C PRO A 220 11.55 8.96 9.28
N GLU A 221 11.79 9.88 10.20
CA GLU A 221 10.86 10.24 11.27
C GLU A 221 9.58 10.86 10.70
N THR A 222 8.51 10.80 11.49
CA THR A 222 7.22 11.40 11.19
C THR A 222 6.90 12.47 12.21
N ILE A 223 6.15 13.50 11.79
CA ILE A 223 5.75 14.61 12.68
C ILE A 223 4.91 14.10 13.85
N ASN A 224 3.98 13.20 13.55
CA ASN A 224 3.13 12.53 14.53
C ASN A 224 3.55 11.07 14.67
N PRO A 225 3.32 10.43 15.84
CA PRO A 225 3.55 9.00 16.00
C PRO A 225 2.57 8.19 15.14
N CYS A 226 3.06 7.14 14.49
CA CYS A 226 2.21 6.20 13.76
C CYS A 226 1.65 5.10 14.67
N ASN A 227 0.52 4.52 14.27
CA ASN A 227 -0.17 3.42 14.94
C ASN A 227 0.45 2.06 14.63
N PHE A 228 0.94 1.84 13.40
CA PHE A 228 1.52 0.57 12.96
C PHE A 228 3.03 0.66 12.72
N THR A 229 3.70 -0.49 12.87
CA THR A 229 5.15 -0.62 12.70
C THR A 229 5.58 -0.16 11.32
N ASN A 230 6.57 0.74 11.28
CA ASN A 230 7.19 1.26 10.06
C ASN A 230 6.20 1.96 9.10
N SER A 231 5.06 2.44 9.59
CA SER A 231 4.06 3.20 8.81
C SER A 231 4.62 4.44 8.12
N SER A 232 5.74 4.99 8.59
CA SER A 232 6.45 6.06 7.89
C SER A 232 6.83 5.66 6.45
N GLY A 233 6.92 4.36 6.13
CA GLY A 233 7.11 3.83 4.77
C GLY A 233 5.90 3.93 3.84
N LEU A 234 4.68 4.23 4.32
CA LEU A 234 3.50 4.47 3.47
C LEU A 234 3.72 5.64 2.49
N ARG A 235 4.68 6.52 2.77
CA ARG A 235 5.10 7.58 1.85
C ARG A 235 5.52 7.04 0.47
N PHE A 236 6.11 5.84 0.41
CA PHE A 236 6.68 5.30 -0.83
C PHE A 236 5.60 4.96 -1.85
N GLU A 237 4.47 4.40 -1.41
CA GLU A 237 3.34 4.14 -2.32
C GLU A 237 2.64 5.44 -2.74
N ALA A 238 2.57 6.45 -1.87
CA ALA A 238 2.03 7.75 -2.24
C ALA A 238 2.89 8.43 -3.33
N MET A 239 4.22 8.39 -3.18
CA MET A 239 5.16 8.86 -4.21
C MET A 239 4.95 8.12 -5.53
N GLU A 240 4.76 6.81 -5.48
CA GLU A 240 4.49 6.01 -6.69
C GLU A 240 3.17 6.41 -7.36
N VAL A 241 2.10 6.62 -6.59
CA VAL A 241 0.81 7.10 -7.15
C VAL A 241 1.03 8.38 -7.92
N ARG A 242 1.72 9.35 -7.32
CA ARG A 242 2.01 10.63 -7.98
C ARG A 242 2.80 10.45 -9.28
N GLU A 243 3.83 9.61 -9.28
CA GLU A 243 4.62 9.34 -10.48
C GLU A 243 3.79 8.65 -11.57
N CYS A 244 2.88 7.75 -11.21
CA CYS A 244 1.94 7.13 -12.14
C CYS A 244 0.97 8.16 -12.76
N LEU A 245 0.41 9.05 -11.94
CA LEU A 245 -0.50 10.11 -12.41
C LEU A 245 0.20 11.06 -13.38
N LYS A 246 1.42 11.50 -13.05
CA LYS A 246 2.25 12.35 -13.92
C LYS A 246 2.56 11.71 -15.27
N LYS A 247 2.78 10.40 -15.31
CA LYS A 247 3.05 9.64 -16.54
C LYS A 247 1.79 9.30 -17.34
N GLY A 248 0.61 9.76 -16.90
CA GLY A 248 -0.65 9.49 -17.58
C GLY A 248 -1.03 8.01 -17.55
N ALA A 249 -0.73 7.28 -16.46
CA ALA A 249 -1.09 5.87 -16.29
C ALA A 249 -2.61 5.64 -16.06
N LEU A 250 -3.46 6.38 -16.79
CA LEU A 250 -4.92 6.32 -16.70
C LEU A 250 -5.46 5.04 -17.33
N GLY A 251 -6.49 4.43 -16.73
CA GLY A 251 -7.04 3.14 -17.17
C GLY A 251 -6.09 1.94 -17.02
N LYS A 252 -4.84 2.16 -16.58
CA LYS A 252 -3.92 1.10 -16.20
C LYS A 252 -4.20 0.73 -14.75
N VAL A 253 -4.62 -0.51 -14.55
CA VAL A 253 -4.56 -1.13 -13.23
C VAL A 253 -3.11 -1.54 -13.04
N LYS A 254 -2.41 -0.79 -12.20
CA LYS A 254 -1.04 -1.17 -11.86
C LYS A 254 -1.12 -2.25 -10.79
N ASN A 255 -0.96 -3.49 -11.21
CA ASN A 255 -0.29 -4.47 -10.35
C ASN A 255 1.19 -4.04 -10.38
N PRO A 256 1.89 -3.88 -9.25
CA PRO A 256 3.30 -3.43 -9.25
C PRO A 256 4.31 -4.36 -9.93
N PHE A 257 3.89 -5.24 -10.85
CA PHE A 257 4.70 -6.08 -11.74
C PHE A 257 4.10 -6.03 -13.14
#